data_AF-A0A9R1FE75-F1
#
_entry.id   AF-A0A9R1FE75-F1
#
_cell.length_a   1.000
_cell.length_b   1.000
_cell.length_c   1.000
_cell.angle_alpha   90.00
_cell.angle_beta   90.00
_cell.angle_gamma   90.00
#
_symmetry.space_group_name_H-M   'P 1'
#
loop_
_entity.id
_entity.type
_entity.pdbx_description
1 polymer ?
#
loop_
_entity_poly.entity_id
_entity_poly.type
_entity_poly.pdbx_seq_one_letter_code
_entity_poly.pdbx_strand_id
1 'polypeptide(L)'
;MKMSCIVRSILLLLSLEAALLVAAGRPSTATGTDNVGAILLPSEGKGQAGTVATRPWKCCDRAFCTKSFPPMCRCMDMVEQCAATCKKCEPATSDSSRRVCNYWYHGFPGPKCTEAEGARHEYDHQVTVAAAKKWEEEEMPWKCCDFPLCTLSYPPTCRCMDE
;
A
#
# COMPACT_ATOMS: atom_id res chain seq x y z
N MET A 1 -44.57 -47.25 2.63
CA MET A 1 -45.22 -45.93 2.72
C MET A 1 -44.52 -45.10 3.80
N LYS A 2 -43.49 -44.32 3.45
CA LYS A 2 -42.79 -43.43 4.43
C LYS A 2 -41.94 -42.32 3.82
N MET A 3 -41.92 -42.14 2.49
CA MET A 3 -41.19 -41.03 1.85
C MET A 3 -42.12 -39.86 1.44
N SER A 4 -43.37 -40.15 1.02
CA SER A 4 -44.34 -39.11 0.63
C SER A 4 -44.78 -38.22 1.81
N CYS A 5 -44.86 -38.76 3.02
CA CYS A 5 -45.24 -37.98 4.22
C CYS A 5 -44.15 -37.01 4.67
N ILE A 6 -42.87 -37.36 4.44
CA ILE A 6 -41.72 -36.53 4.82
C ILE A 6 -41.62 -35.33 3.88
N VAL A 7 -41.77 -35.55 2.56
CA VAL A 7 -41.74 -34.47 1.56
C VAL A 7 -42.88 -33.46 1.77
N ARG A 8 -44.09 -33.93 2.12
CA ARG A 8 -45.22 -33.05 2.44
C ARG A 8 -45.00 -32.24 3.72
N SER A 9 -44.36 -32.81 4.73
CA SER A 9 -44.03 -32.08 5.97
C SER A 9 -42.96 -31.01 5.74
N ILE A 10 -41.94 -31.29 4.93
CA ILE A 10 -40.89 -30.32 4.60
C ILE A 10 -41.46 -29.13 3.79
N LEU A 11 -42.36 -29.40 2.83
CA LEU A 11 -43.03 -28.34 2.05
C LEU A 11 -43.93 -27.43 2.91
N LEU A 12 -44.57 -27.98 3.95
CA LEU A 12 -45.38 -27.19 4.88
C LEU A 12 -44.54 -26.32 5.82
N LEU A 13 -43.34 -26.76 6.20
CA LEU A 13 -42.43 -25.96 7.03
C LEU A 13 -41.80 -24.79 6.25
N LEU A 14 -41.43 -25.00 4.97
CA LEU A 14 -40.84 -23.95 4.12
C LEU A 14 -41.83 -22.85 3.70
N SER A 15 -43.14 -23.13 3.70
CA SER A 15 -44.16 -22.13 3.38
C SER A 15 -44.48 -21.19 4.56
N LEU A 16 -44.14 -21.58 5.80
CA LEU A 16 -44.43 -20.78 6.99
C LEU A 16 -43.38 -19.67 7.26
N GLU A 17 -42.16 -19.79 6.73
CA GLU A 17 -41.11 -18.77 6.88
C GLU A 17 -41.22 -17.60 5.88
N ALA A 18 -42.04 -17.72 4.83
CA ALA A 18 -42.24 -16.64 3.85
C ALA A 18 -43.26 -15.57 4.29
N ALA A 19 -43.98 -15.78 5.41
CA ALA A 19 -45.07 -14.89 5.83
C ALA A 19 -44.66 -13.77 6.81
N LEU A 20 -43.36 -13.61 7.13
CA LEU A 20 -42.92 -12.71 8.21
C LEU A 20 -41.98 -11.55 7.78
N LEU A 21 -41.91 -11.22 6.49
CA LEU A 21 -41.14 -10.07 5.99
C LEU A 21 -41.96 -8.95 5.31
N VAL A 22 -43.28 -8.94 5.49
CA VAL A 22 -44.15 -7.85 5.02
C VAL A 22 -44.65 -7.01 6.19
N ALA A 23 -43.74 -6.29 6.88
CA ALA A 23 -44.11 -5.23 7.82
C ALA A 23 -42.94 -4.28 8.12
N ALA A 24 -42.47 -3.56 7.09
CA ALA A 24 -41.77 -2.28 7.26
C ALA A 24 -41.94 -1.40 6.01
N GLY A 25 -43.17 -1.26 5.53
CA GLY A 25 -43.53 -0.21 4.57
C GLY A 25 -43.69 1.12 5.32
N ARG A 26 -42.66 1.97 5.30
CA ARG A 26 -42.80 3.41 5.60
C ARG A 26 -43.59 4.06 4.46
N PRO A 27 -44.67 4.83 4.71
CA PRO A 27 -45.27 5.66 3.68
C PRO A 27 -44.38 6.88 3.46
N SER A 28 -43.58 6.87 2.39
CA SER A 28 -43.01 8.09 1.84
C SER A 28 -44.09 8.74 0.99
N THR A 29 -44.65 9.84 1.49
CA THR A 29 -45.44 10.78 0.70
C THR A 29 -44.61 11.26 -0.49
N ALA A 30 -45.02 10.88 -1.70
CA ALA A 30 -44.53 11.49 -2.92
C ALA A 30 -45.26 12.82 -3.13
N THR A 31 -44.69 13.91 -2.60
CA THR A 31 -44.95 15.25 -3.17
C THR A 31 -44.08 15.39 -4.41
N GLY A 32 -44.70 15.24 -5.58
CA GLY A 32 -44.11 15.63 -6.85
C GLY A 32 -43.81 17.13 -6.83
N THR A 33 -42.53 17.47 -6.87
CA THR A 33 -42.07 18.74 -7.41
C THR A 33 -40.92 18.42 -8.34
N ASP A 34 -41.13 18.77 -9.61
CA ASP A 34 -40.17 18.67 -10.69
C ASP A 34 -38.90 19.41 -10.30
N ASN A 35 -37.84 18.65 -10.01
CA ASN A 35 -36.50 19.16 -9.94
C ASN A 35 -35.65 18.19 -10.75
N VAL A 36 -35.12 18.66 -11.87
CA VAL A 36 -33.99 18.04 -12.56
C VAL A 36 -32.86 18.02 -11.53
N GLY A 37 -32.79 16.91 -10.79
CA GLY A 37 -31.77 16.68 -9.78
C GLY A 37 -30.44 16.60 -10.49
N ALA A 38 -29.64 17.66 -10.34
CA ALA A 38 -28.23 17.63 -10.62
C ALA A 38 -27.66 16.31 -10.11
N ILE A 39 -26.94 15.60 -10.98
CA ILE A 39 -26.13 14.45 -10.60
C ILE A 39 -25.08 15.02 -9.65
N LEU A 40 -25.37 14.98 -8.35
CA LEU A 40 -24.39 15.23 -7.31
C LEU A 40 -23.47 14.02 -7.31
N LEU A 41 -22.42 14.10 -8.13
CA LEU A 41 -21.19 13.35 -7.92
C LEU A 41 -20.80 13.60 -6.45
N PRO A 42 -20.64 12.57 -5.60
CA PRO A 42 -20.06 12.78 -4.30
C PRO A 42 -18.61 13.23 -4.50
N SER A 43 -18.39 14.53 -4.50
CA SER A 43 -17.08 15.15 -4.27
C SER A 43 -16.76 15.04 -2.78
N GLU A 44 -16.77 13.82 -2.23
CA GLU A 44 -15.90 13.54 -1.10
C GLU A 44 -14.50 13.35 -1.68
N GLY A 45 -13.85 14.48 -1.96
CA GLY A 45 -12.40 14.61 -1.87
C GLY A 45 -11.97 14.42 -0.42
N LYS A 46 -12.36 13.30 0.19
CA LYS A 46 -11.65 12.75 1.32
C LYS A 46 -10.40 12.21 0.67
N GLY A 47 -9.39 13.09 0.55
CA GLY A 47 -8.03 12.66 0.36
C GLY A 47 -7.84 11.51 1.32
N GLN A 48 -7.81 10.29 0.79
CA GLN A 48 -7.22 9.21 1.52
C GLN A 48 -5.83 9.75 1.77
N ALA A 49 -5.60 10.22 2.99
CA ALA A 49 -4.30 10.15 3.59
C ALA A 49 -3.93 8.69 3.43
N GLY A 50 -3.32 8.37 2.28
CA GLY A 50 -2.83 7.06 1.97
C GLY A 50 -1.99 6.76 3.17
N THR A 51 -2.38 5.72 3.90
CA THR A 51 -1.55 5.21 4.97
C THR A 51 -0.18 5.08 4.34
N VAL A 52 0.78 5.90 4.78
CA VAL A 52 2.14 5.87 4.23
C VAL A 52 2.60 4.45 4.51
N ALA A 53 2.49 3.60 3.50
CA ALA A 53 2.69 2.19 3.67
C ALA A 53 4.15 2.06 4.11
N THR A 54 4.36 1.53 5.32
CA THR A 54 5.72 1.34 5.80
C THR A 54 6.40 0.32 4.91
N ARG A 55 7.55 0.69 4.36
CA ARG A 55 8.32 -0.17 3.46
C ARG A 55 8.64 -1.51 4.14
N PRO A 56 8.53 -2.66 3.44
CA PRO A 56 8.73 -3.97 4.06
C PRO A 56 10.17 -4.29 4.43
N TRP A 57 11.14 -3.51 3.93
CA TRP A 57 12.58 -3.66 4.14
C TRP A 57 13.23 -2.31 4.48
N LYS A 58 14.40 -2.34 5.13
CA LYS A 58 15.16 -1.14 5.48
C LYS A 58 15.98 -0.60 4.30
N CYS A 59 16.71 -1.47 3.62
CA CYS A 59 17.48 -1.23 2.41
C CYS A 59 17.17 -2.35 1.39
N CYS A 60 17.50 -2.16 0.11
CA CYS A 60 17.37 -3.18 -0.92
C CYS A 60 18.41 -3.01 -2.03
N ASP A 61 19.27 -4.01 -2.24
CA ASP A 61 20.27 -4.00 -3.31
C ASP A 61 19.64 -4.37 -4.67
N ARG A 62 18.74 -5.36 -4.66
CA ARG A 62 18.07 -5.87 -5.86
C ARG A 62 16.58 -5.55 -5.85
N ALA A 63 16.25 -4.28 -6.09
CA ALA A 63 14.86 -3.84 -6.22
C ALA A 63 14.31 -4.10 -7.64
N PHE A 64 13.16 -4.76 -7.72
CA PHE A 64 12.38 -4.91 -8.96
C PHE A 64 11.18 -3.98 -8.92
N CYS A 65 11.13 -2.98 -9.80
CA CYS A 65 10.13 -1.92 -9.80
C CYS A 65 9.44 -1.74 -11.15
N THR A 66 8.16 -1.35 -11.15
CA THR A 66 7.45 -0.88 -12.35
C THR A 66 7.95 0.49 -12.79
N LYS A 67 7.72 0.83 -14.06
CA LYS A 67 8.03 2.16 -14.63
C LYS A 67 6.87 3.15 -14.44
N SER A 68 6.33 3.23 -13.22
CA SER A 68 5.24 4.15 -12.83
C SER A 68 5.72 5.13 -11.74
N PHE A 69 4.94 6.18 -11.48
CA PHE A 69 5.21 7.13 -10.40
C PHE A 69 3.98 7.26 -9.46
N PRO A 70 4.08 6.89 -8.18
CA PRO A 70 5.19 6.14 -7.57
C PRO A 70 5.27 4.70 -8.12
N PRO A 71 6.45 4.05 -8.05
CA PRO A 71 6.62 2.71 -8.59
C PRO A 71 5.98 1.66 -7.67
N MET A 72 5.56 0.54 -8.24
CA MET A 72 5.32 -0.70 -7.50
C MET A 72 6.63 -1.49 -7.46
N CYS A 73 7.18 -1.71 -6.27
CA CYS A 73 8.47 -2.35 -6.05
C CYS A 73 8.39 -3.62 -5.22
N ARG A 74 9.32 -4.56 -5.44
CA ARG A 74 9.56 -5.75 -4.62
C ARG A 74 11.06 -5.91 -4.42
N CYS A 75 11.49 -6.27 -3.21
CA CYS A 75 12.91 -6.52 -2.95
C CYS A 75 13.26 -7.99 -3.17
N MET A 76 14.25 -8.25 -4.02
CA MET A 76 14.70 -9.59 -4.41
C MET A 76 15.96 -10.03 -3.65
N ASP A 77 16.32 -9.31 -2.58
CA ASP A 77 17.44 -9.70 -1.74
C ASP A 77 17.14 -11.00 -1.01
N MET A 78 18.14 -11.88 -1.02
CA MET A 78 18.11 -13.15 -0.32
C MET A 78 18.64 -12.93 1.09
N VAL A 79 17.76 -13.04 2.08
CA VAL A 79 18.05 -12.86 3.50
C VAL A 79 17.91 -14.17 4.24
N GLU A 80 18.51 -14.29 5.42
CA GLU A 80 18.27 -15.44 6.29
C GLU A 80 16.86 -15.39 6.90
N GLN A 81 16.42 -14.18 7.28
CA GLN A 81 15.12 -13.92 7.85
C GLN A 81 14.56 -12.62 7.28
N CYS A 82 13.27 -12.62 6.92
CA CYS A 82 12.61 -11.39 6.49
C CYS A 82 12.37 -10.45 7.66
N ALA A 83 12.38 -9.15 7.39
CA ALA A 83 11.93 -8.15 8.35
C ALA A 83 10.47 -8.40 8.75
N ALA A 84 10.11 -8.09 10.00
CA ALA A 84 8.75 -8.28 10.52
C ALA A 84 7.66 -7.51 9.73
N THR A 85 8.06 -6.45 9.02
CA THR A 85 7.21 -5.65 8.14
C THR A 85 6.87 -6.36 6.82
N CYS A 86 7.58 -7.43 6.46
CA CYS A 86 7.30 -8.21 5.26
C CYS A 86 6.19 -9.22 5.49
N LYS A 87 5.02 -8.99 4.88
CA LYS A 87 3.85 -9.88 5.01
C LYS A 87 3.94 -11.15 4.17
N LYS A 88 4.89 -11.23 3.24
CA LYS A 88 5.04 -12.37 2.32
C LYS A 88 6.50 -12.80 2.24
N CYS A 89 6.96 -13.55 3.25
CA CYS A 89 8.32 -14.08 3.32
C CYS A 89 8.34 -15.53 2.81
N GLU A 90 8.99 -15.77 1.68
CA GLU A 90 8.99 -17.07 1.01
C GLU A 90 10.43 -17.55 0.77
N PRO A 91 10.68 -18.88 0.66
CA PRO A 91 11.97 -19.40 0.25
C PRO A 91 12.40 -18.85 -1.11
N ALA A 92 13.70 -18.59 -1.29
CA ALA A 92 14.21 -18.19 -2.60
C ALA A 92 14.13 -19.38 -3.57
N THR A 93 13.79 -19.10 -4.84
CA THR A 93 13.69 -20.15 -5.87
C THR A 93 15.03 -20.78 -6.20
N SER A 94 16.12 -20.02 -6.09
CA SER A 94 17.49 -20.48 -6.34
C SER A 94 18.12 -21.20 -5.15
N ASP A 95 17.67 -20.91 -3.93
CA ASP A 95 18.23 -21.45 -2.69
C ASP A 95 17.15 -21.44 -1.60
N SER A 96 16.60 -22.61 -1.29
CA SER A 96 15.52 -22.75 -0.31
C SER A 96 15.96 -22.48 1.15
N SER A 97 17.28 -22.44 1.42
CA SER A 97 17.81 -22.03 2.72
C SER A 97 17.69 -20.52 2.96
N ARG A 98 17.57 -19.74 1.89
CA ARG A 98 17.38 -18.28 1.92
C ARG A 98 15.91 -17.92 1.78
N ARG A 99 15.55 -16.72 2.26
CA ARG A 99 14.22 -16.14 2.14
C ARG A 99 14.26 -14.87 1.30
N VAL A 100 13.15 -14.58 0.64
CA VAL A 100 12.93 -13.35 -0.13
C VAL A 100 11.61 -12.72 0.33
N CYS A 101 11.61 -11.39 0.47
CA CYS A 101 10.38 -10.65 0.74
C CYS A 101 9.59 -10.46 -0.56
N ASN A 102 8.61 -11.32 -0.80
CA ASN A 102 7.75 -11.27 -1.99
C ASN A 102 6.57 -10.30 -1.88
N TYR A 103 6.62 -9.36 -0.93
CA TYR A 103 5.59 -8.35 -0.75
C TYR A 103 5.81 -7.18 -1.72
N TRP A 104 4.75 -6.81 -2.45
CA TRP A 104 4.73 -5.65 -3.32
C TRP A 104 4.47 -4.38 -2.51
N TYR A 105 5.32 -3.39 -2.71
CA TYR A 105 5.30 -2.10 -2.04
C TYR A 105 5.01 -0.98 -3.05
N HIS A 106 4.01 -0.14 -2.78
CA HIS A 106 3.73 1.05 -3.57
C HIS A 106 4.58 2.21 -3.05
N GLY A 107 5.68 2.52 -3.75
CA GLY A 107 6.66 3.51 -3.34
C GLY A 107 8.08 3.14 -3.73
N PHE A 108 9.01 4.09 -3.57
CA PHE A 108 10.41 3.89 -3.90
C PHE A 108 11.09 2.86 -2.98
N PRO A 109 12.01 2.03 -3.51
CA PRO A 109 12.59 0.91 -2.77
C PRO A 109 13.54 1.33 -1.64
N GLY A 110 13.94 2.60 -1.56
CA GLY A 110 14.89 3.11 -0.58
C GLY A 110 16.36 2.92 -0.98
N PRO A 111 17.29 3.04 -0.03
CA PRO A 111 18.72 2.93 -0.29
C PRO A 111 19.15 1.49 -0.53
N LYS A 112 20.30 1.32 -1.19
CA LYS A 112 21.00 0.03 -1.25
C LYS A 112 21.61 -0.33 0.10
N CYS A 113 21.77 -1.62 0.37
CA CYS A 113 22.36 -2.11 1.60
C CYS A 113 23.89 -1.96 1.59
N THR A 114 24.55 -2.23 0.45
CA THR A 114 26.03 -2.20 0.37
C THR A 114 26.61 -0.79 0.60
N GLU A 115 25.85 0.27 0.36
CA GLU A 115 26.27 1.65 0.64
C GLU A 115 25.82 2.15 2.03
N ALA A 116 24.95 1.41 2.71
CA ALA A 116 24.46 1.74 4.05
C ALA A 116 25.37 1.21 5.18
N GLU A 117 26.24 0.24 4.91
CA GLU A 117 27.21 -0.28 5.89
C GLU A 117 28.30 0.74 6.23
N GLY A 118 28.65 1.63 5.29
CA GLY A 118 29.52 2.79 5.54
C GLY A 118 28.88 3.87 6.42
N ALA A 119 27.56 3.84 6.61
CA ALA A 119 26.82 4.79 7.46
C ALA A 119 26.44 4.21 8.85
N ARG A 120 26.74 2.93 9.11
CA ARG A 120 26.32 2.23 10.35
C ARG A 120 27.47 1.97 11.34
N HIS A 121 28.69 2.39 11.03
CA HIS A 121 29.84 2.32 11.94
C HIS A 121 30.26 3.70 12.50
N GLU A 122 29.36 4.68 12.56
CA GLU A 122 29.60 5.99 13.19
C GLU A 122 28.53 6.28 14.26
N TYR A 123 28.35 5.37 15.23
CA TYR A 123 27.60 5.67 16.45
C TYR A 123 28.08 4.84 17.64
N ASP A 124 29.39 4.87 17.93
CA ASP A 124 29.88 4.83 19.31
C ASP A 124 31.31 5.36 19.35
N HIS A 125 31.60 6.20 20.36
CA HIS A 125 32.86 6.92 20.61
C HIS A 125 33.30 7.99 19.57
N GLN A 126 33.06 9.27 19.86
CA GLN A 126 33.99 10.06 20.68
C GLN A 126 33.60 11.54 20.69
N VAL A 127 33.36 12.06 21.89
CA VAL A 127 33.48 13.49 22.18
C VAL A 127 34.88 13.92 21.79
N THR A 128 35.02 14.64 20.67
CA THR A 128 35.97 15.76 20.50
C THR A 128 35.55 16.57 19.29
N VAL A 129 35.23 17.83 19.57
CA VAL A 129 35.03 18.91 18.60
C VAL A 129 36.24 19.03 17.68
N ALA A 130 36.11 18.55 16.45
CA ALA A 130 37.02 18.90 15.36
C ALA A 130 36.22 18.98 14.06
N ALA A 131 35.76 20.20 13.78
CA ALA A 131 35.33 20.73 12.48
C ALA A 131 34.89 19.69 11.44
N ALA A 132 33.62 19.27 11.53
CA ALA A 132 32.94 18.69 10.40
C ALA A 132 33.00 19.68 9.24
N LYS A 133 33.69 19.30 8.16
CA LYS A 133 33.52 19.98 6.88
C LYS A 133 32.05 19.83 6.52
N LYS A 134 31.35 20.96 6.59
CA LYS A 134 29.99 21.18 6.12
C LYS A 134 29.93 20.71 4.67
N TRP A 135 29.42 19.50 4.47
CA TRP A 135 28.79 19.16 3.21
C TRP A 135 27.55 20.03 3.21
N GLU A 136 27.55 21.07 2.40
CA GLU A 136 26.31 21.78 2.12
C GLU A 136 25.33 20.72 1.59
N GLU A 137 24.38 20.35 2.43
CA GLU A 137 23.05 19.99 1.96
C GLU A 137 22.66 21.10 0.98
N GLU A 138 22.91 20.90 -0.32
CA GLU A 138 22.04 21.49 -1.31
C GLU A 138 20.67 20.84 -1.06
N GLU A 139 19.94 21.47 -0.13
CA GLU A 139 18.59 21.11 0.26
C GLU A 139 17.81 20.81 -1.00
N MET A 140 17.27 19.59 -1.08
CA MET A 140 16.33 19.23 -2.12
C MET A 140 15.28 20.35 -2.20
N PRO A 141 15.17 21.07 -3.34
CA PRO A 141 14.46 22.36 -3.40
C PRO A 141 12.95 22.26 -3.14
N TRP A 142 12.43 21.05 -3.02
CA TRP A 142 11.03 20.76 -2.72
C TRP A 142 10.94 19.58 -1.74
N LYS A 143 10.00 19.69 -0.79
CA LYS A 143 9.67 18.61 0.16
C LYS A 143 8.89 17.48 -0.50
N CYS A 144 8.00 17.83 -1.43
CA CYS A 144 7.18 16.93 -2.24
C CYS A 144 7.12 17.50 -3.66
N CYS A 145 6.95 16.62 -4.66
CA CYS A 145 6.69 17.03 -6.03
C CYS A 145 5.73 16.01 -6.67
N ASP A 146 4.60 16.47 -7.18
CA ASP A 146 3.61 15.63 -7.86
C ASP A 146 4.07 15.29 -9.29
N PHE A 147 4.73 16.24 -9.97
CA PHE A 147 5.24 16.07 -11.33
C PHE A 147 6.76 16.29 -11.45
N PRO A 148 7.61 15.32 -11.06
CA PRO A 148 9.05 15.44 -11.22
C PRO A 148 9.55 15.00 -12.61
N LEU A 149 10.48 15.77 -13.19
CA LEU A 149 11.26 15.43 -14.37
C LEU A 149 12.68 15.02 -13.97
N CYS A 150 13.07 13.76 -14.19
CA CYS A 150 14.34 13.19 -13.74
C CYS A 150 15.20 12.62 -14.88
N THR A 151 16.54 12.67 -14.73
CA THR A 151 17.49 11.96 -15.60
C THR A 151 17.45 10.44 -15.39
N LEU A 152 18.02 9.68 -16.33
CA LEU A 152 18.12 8.20 -16.24
C LEU A 152 19.35 7.72 -15.44
N SER A 153 20.12 8.61 -14.83
CA SER A 153 21.33 8.29 -14.06
C SER A 153 21.00 7.80 -12.64
N TYR A 154 21.98 7.18 -11.96
CA TYR A 154 21.88 6.84 -10.54
C TYR A 154 23.04 7.48 -9.76
N PRO A 155 22.79 8.45 -8.84
CA PRO A 155 21.48 9.02 -8.52
C PRO A 155 20.91 9.90 -9.67
N PRO A 156 19.58 10.02 -9.79
CA PRO A 156 18.97 10.87 -10.79
C PRO A 156 19.03 12.35 -10.38
N THR A 157 19.18 13.24 -11.35
CA THR A 157 18.96 14.67 -11.16
C THR A 157 17.52 14.99 -11.55
N CYS A 158 16.75 15.59 -10.64
CA CYS A 158 15.32 15.84 -10.82
C CYS A 158 14.97 17.33 -10.74
N ARG A 159 13.90 17.74 -11.43
CA ARG A 159 13.25 19.06 -11.32
C ARG A 159 11.76 18.92 -11.05
N CYS A 160 11.16 19.80 -10.24
CA CYS A 160 9.72 19.79 -9.99
C CYS A 160 8.94 20.72 -10.93
N MET A 161 7.77 20.27 -11.39
CA MET A 161 6.90 20.99 -12.34
C MET A 161 5.50 21.27 -11.77
N ASP A 162 5.33 21.26 -10.44
CA ASP A 162 4.08 21.65 -9.80
C ASP A 162 3.88 23.18 -9.98
N GLU A 163 2.66 23.61 -10.35
CA GLU A 163 2.26 25.03 -10.53
C GLU A 163 1.92 25.74 -9.21
#